data_AF-A0A522BJ71-F1
#
_entry.id   AF-A0A522BJ71-F1
#
_cell.length_a   1.000
_cell.length_b   1.000
_cell.length_c   1.000
_cell.angle_alpha   90.00
_cell.angle_beta   90.00
_cell.angle_gamma   90.00
#
_symmetry.space_group_name_H-M   'P 1'
#
loop_
_entity.id
_entity.type
_entity.pdbx_description
1 polymer ?
#
loop_
_entity_poly.entity_id
_entity_poly.type
_entity_poly.pdbx_seq_one_letter_code
_entity_poly.pdbx_strand_id
1 'polypeptide(L)'
;HHTGHIGILGVDKDGKEWYQISLGGSDGSDLAKASVAGKIIGPSFAADEVADVVEAVIETYRGQRAANERFVDTVYRVGLDPFKAAANAVRRSTARAAA
;
A
#
# COMPACT_ATOMS: atom_id res chain seq x y z
N HIS A 1 3.55 7.22 -9.04
CA HIS A 1 2.60 6.25 -8.44
C HIS A 1 2.93 4.80 -8.82
N HIS A 2 2.77 4.39 -10.08
CA HIS A 2 2.72 2.95 -10.44
C HIS A 2 4.02 2.16 -10.28
N THR A 3 5.19 2.80 -10.35
CA THR A 3 6.50 2.12 -10.27
C THR A 3 7.13 2.20 -8.88
N GLY A 4 6.49 2.87 -7.92
CA GLY A 4 6.98 2.94 -6.55
C GLY A 4 6.65 1.67 -5.78
N HIS A 5 7.54 1.28 -4.85
CA HIS A 5 7.25 0.19 -3.92
C HIS A 5 5.98 0.43 -3.11
N ILE A 6 5.76 1.70 -2.74
CA ILE A 6 4.51 2.22 -2.19
C ILE A 6 4.05 3.34 -3.12
N GLY A 7 3.02 3.09 -3.90
CA GLY A 7 2.39 4.07 -4.77
C GLY A 7 1.22 4.73 -4.06
N ILE A 8 1.15 6.06 -4.13
CA ILE A 8 -0.02 6.87 -3.75
C ILE A 8 -0.52 7.61 -4.99
N LEU A 9 -1.82 7.48 -5.29
CA LEU A 9 -2.49 8.17 -6.39
C LEU A 9 -3.70 8.92 -5.85
N GLY A 10 -3.71 10.25 -5.99
CA GLY A 10 -4.88 11.07 -5.73
C GLY A 10 -5.96 10.84 -6.80
N VAL A 11 -7.21 10.78 -6.36
CA VAL A 11 -8.41 10.60 -7.18
C VAL A 11 -9.47 11.57 -6.67
N ASP A 12 -9.95 12.45 -7.55
CA ASP A 12 -11.08 13.32 -7.21
C ASP A 12 -12.39 12.58 -7.37
N LYS A 13 -13.22 12.62 -6.32
CA LYS A 13 -14.58 12.10 -6.38
C LYS A 13 -15.52 12.96 -5.54
N ASP A 14 -16.57 13.47 -6.17
CA ASP A 14 -17.62 14.29 -5.55
C ASP A 14 -17.06 15.52 -4.80
N GLY A 15 -16.02 16.14 -5.35
CA GLY A 15 -15.34 17.30 -4.75
C GLY A 15 -14.51 16.98 -3.51
N LYS A 16 -14.24 15.70 -3.24
CA LYS A 16 -13.39 15.23 -2.14
C LYS A 16 -12.16 14.54 -2.70
N GLU A 17 -11.04 14.73 -2.01
CA GLU A 17 -9.77 14.06 -2.31
C GLU A 17 -9.79 12.64 -1.75
N TRP A 18 -9.55 11.67 -2.62
CA TRP A 18 -9.38 10.26 -2.27
C TRP A 18 -8.03 9.77 -2.74
N TYR A 19 -7.51 8.72 -2.11
CA TYR A 19 -6.20 8.18 -2.45
C TYR A 19 -6.23 6.67 -2.62
N GLN A 20 -5.78 6.21 -3.79
CA GLN A 20 -5.48 4.80 -4.01
C GLN A 20 -4.05 4.50 -3.56
N ILE A 21 -3.91 3.39 -2.84
CA ILE A 21 -2.61 2.88 -2.39
C ILE A 21 -2.31 1.60 -3.17
N SER A 22 -1.12 1.55 -3.77
CA SER A 22 -0.61 0.37 -4.48
C SER A 22 0.74 -0.07 -3.93
N LEU A 23 1.00 -1.37 -3.90
CA LEU A 23 2.24 -1.94 -3.38
C LEU A 23 2.93 -2.85 -4.42
N GLY A 24 4.24 -2.98 -4.28
CA GLY A 24 5.03 -3.89 -5.10
C GLY A 24 5.31 -3.38 -6.52
N GLY A 25 5.21 -2.07 -6.74
CA GLY A 25 5.70 -1.45 -7.97
C GLY A 25 7.23 -1.38 -7.99
N SER A 26 7.82 -1.40 -9.17
CA SER A 26 9.27 -1.31 -9.39
C SER A 26 9.54 -0.66 -10.73
N ASP A 27 10.55 0.21 -10.81
CA ASP A 27 10.95 0.88 -12.04
C ASP A 27 11.85 0.01 -12.94
N GLY A 28 12.37 -1.11 -12.43
CA GLY A 28 13.30 -1.98 -13.16
C GLY A 28 14.71 -1.40 -13.30
N SER A 29 15.08 -0.42 -12.45
CA SER A 29 16.46 0.03 -12.29
C SER A 29 17.37 -1.09 -11.74
N ASP A 30 18.68 -0.91 -11.73
CA ASP A 30 19.65 -1.92 -11.28
C ASP A 30 19.39 -2.46 -9.85
N LEU A 31 18.67 -1.71 -9.01
CA LEU A 31 18.28 -2.10 -7.66
C LEU A 31 16.97 -2.92 -7.61
N ALA A 32 16.27 -3.05 -8.73
CA ALA A 32 14.92 -3.56 -8.85
C ALA A 32 14.82 -4.65 -9.95
N LYS A 33 14.40 -5.86 -9.56
CA LYS A 33 14.52 -7.09 -10.37
C LYS A 33 13.87 -7.02 -11.77
N ALA A 34 12.79 -6.25 -11.91
CA ALA A 34 12.05 -6.06 -13.16
C ALA A 34 11.16 -4.80 -13.06
N SER A 35 10.79 -4.21 -14.19
CA SER A 35 9.74 -3.18 -14.19
C SER A 35 8.38 -3.83 -13.93
N VAL A 36 7.71 -3.40 -12.86
CA VAL A 36 6.44 -3.98 -12.41
C VAL A 36 5.52 -2.85 -11.94
N ALA A 37 4.27 -2.88 -12.38
CA ALA A 37 3.26 -1.96 -11.84
C ALA A 37 2.79 -2.44 -10.46
N GLY A 38 2.74 -1.51 -9.51
CA GLY A 38 2.19 -1.74 -8.18
C GLY A 38 0.72 -2.15 -8.24
N LYS A 39 0.32 -3.01 -7.30
CA LYS A 39 -1.03 -3.55 -7.20
C LYS A 39 -1.80 -2.84 -6.09
N ILE A 40 -3.01 -2.38 -6.40
CA ILE A 40 -3.89 -1.67 -5.47
C ILE A 40 -4.31 -2.60 -4.32
N ILE A 41 -4.20 -2.13 -3.07
CA ILE A 41 -4.48 -2.94 -1.87
C ILE A 41 -5.88 -2.72 -1.26
N GLY A 42 -6.80 -2.08 -1.99
CA GLY A 42 -8.20 -1.95 -1.58
C GLY A 42 -8.91 -0.74 -2.19
N PRO A 43 -10.14 -0.42 -1.72
CA PRO A 43 -10.82 0.83 -2.04
C PRO A 43 -9.96 2.05 -1.67
N SER A 44 -10.21 3.20 -2.29
CA SER A 44 -9.54 4.44 -1.92
C SER A 44 -9.76 4.80 -0.45
N PHE A 45 -8.79 5.50 0.12
CA PHE A 45 -8.83 6.08 1.46
C PHE A 45 -9.12 7.58 1.36
N ALA A 46 -9.67 8.16 2.42
CA ALA A 46 -9.79 9.61 2.51
C ALA A 46 -8.42 10.24 2.82
N ALA A 47 -8.28 11.53 2.51
CA ALA A 47 -7.04 12.28 2.75
C ALA A 47 -6.51 12.14 4.19
N ASP A 48 -7.41 12.18 5.17
CA ASP A 48 -7.09 12.13 6.59
C ASP A 48 -6.62 10.75 7.06
N GLU A 49 -6.77 9.69 6.26
CA GLU A 49 -6.39 8.32 6.61
C GLU A 49 -5.05 7.89 6.00
N VAL A 50 -4.52 8.63 5.01
CA VAL A 50 -3.36 8.19 4.21
C VAL A 50 -2.12 7.94 5.07
N ALA A 51 -1.87 8.82 6.05
CA ALA A 51 -0.72 8.68 6.94
C ALA A 51 -0.76 7.36 7.74
N ASP A 52 -1.91 7.05 8.34
CA ASP A 52 -2.08 5.83 9.14
C ASP A 52 -2.02 4.57 8.27
N VAL A 53 -2.51 4.65 7.04
CA VAL A 53 -2.41 3.54 6.08
C VAL A 53 -0.96 3.25 5.72
N VAL A 54 -0.15 4.29 5.48
CA VAL A 54 1.28 4.14 5.21
C VAL A 54 2.01 3.58 6.43
N GLU A 55 1.67 4.05 7.63
CA GLU A 55 2.22 3.52 8.87
C GLU A 55 1.87 2.03 9.05
N ALA A 56 0.61 1.64 8.85
CA ALA A 56 0.17 0.25 8.92
C ALA A 56 0.91 -0.65 7.92
N VAL A 57 1.19 -0.14 6.71
CA VAL A 57 1.99 -0.85 5.69
C VAL A 57 3.43 -1.02 6.14
N ILE A 58 4.05 0.02 6.71
CA ILE A 58 5.44 -0.03 7.20
C ILE A 58 5.56 -0.99 8.39
N GLU A 59 4.65 -0.93 9.36
CA GLU A 59 4.64 -1.83 10.52
C GLU A 59 4.40 -3.28 10.10
N THR A 60 3.50 -3.52 9.13
CA THR A 60 3.34 -4.86 8.53
C THR A 60 4.64 -5.36 7.92
N TYR A 61 5.34 -4.53 7.15
CA TYR A 61 6.65 -4.90 6.61
C TYR A 61 7.64 -5.23 7.72
N ARG A 62 7.74 -4.39 8.76
CA ARG A 62 8.67 -4.62 9.88
C ARG A 62 8.40 -5.93 10.62
N GLY A 63 7.12 -6.31 10.76
CA GLY A 63 6.71 -7.56 11.40
C GLY A 63 6.86 -8.80 10.51
N GLN A 64 6.79 -8.65 9.18
CA GLN A 64 6.82 -9.77 8.24
C GLN A 64 8.21 -10.04 7.62
N ARG A 65 9.10 -9.05 7.62
CA ARG A 65 10.41 -9.15 6.95
C ARG A 65 11.35 -10.13 7.64
N ALA A 66 12.12 -10.85 6.83
CA ALA A 66 13.31 -11.54 7.31
C ALA A 66 14.45 -10.54 7.59
N ALA A 67 15.51 -11.02 8.25
CA ALA A 67 16.69 -10.20 8.52
C ALA A 67 17.28 -9.63 7.21
N ASN A 68 17.51 -8.32 7.17
CA ASN A 68 18.02 -7.57 6.01
C ASN A 68 17.17 -7.65 4.73
N GLU A 69 15.93 -8.12 4.82
CA GLU A 69 15.03 -8.16 3.68
C GLU A 69 14.47 -6.75 3.39
N ARG A 70 14.44 -6.37 2.11
CA ARG A 70 13.89 -5.09 1.66
C ARG A 70 12.36 -5.15 1.62
N PHE A 71 11.72 -3.98 1.66
CA PHE A 71 10.26 -3.86 1.61
C PHE A 71 9.64 -4.63 0.45
N VAL A 72 10.12 -4.38 -0.77
CA VAL A 72 9.54 -4.97 -1.98
C VAL A 72 9.72 -6.49 -2.04
N ASP A 73 10.86 -6.99 -1.57
CA ASP A 73 11.12 -8.42 -1.50
C ASP A 73 10.18 -9.09 -0.49
N THR A 74 9.91 -8.42 0.64
CA THR A 74 8.91 -8.88 1.63
C THR A 74 7.53 -8.96 0.99
N VAL A 75 7.08 -7.91 0.29
CA VAL A 75 5.78 -7.87 -0.40
C VAL A 75 5.66 -9.00 -1.43
N TYR A 76 6.72 -9.28 -2.20
CA TYR A 76 6.72 -10.37 -3.16
C TYR A 76 6.68 -11.76 -2.50
N ARG A 77 7.33 -11.92 -1.34
CA ARG A 77 7.37 -13.21 -0.63
C ARG A 77 6.09 -13.53 0.12
N VAL A 78 5.53 -12.56 0.86
CA VAL A 78 4.35 -12.79 1.72
C VAL A 78 3.03 -12.47 1.02
N GLY A 79 3.08 -11.84 -0.14
CA GLY A 79 1.90 -11.37 -0.85
C GLY A 79 1.31 -10.09 -0.25
N LEU A 80 0.19 -9.64 -0.83
CA LEU A 80 -0.46 -8.38 -0.47
C LEU A 80 -1.43 -8.50 0.70
N ASP A 81 -1.90 -9.71 1.02
CA ASP A 81 -3.00 -9.91 1.96
C ASP A 81 -2.70 -9.38 3.37
N PRO A 82 -1.52 -9.58 3.97
CA PRO A 82 -1.19 -9.00 5.27
C PRO A 82 -1.27 -7.47 5.25
N PHE A 83 -0.75 -6.84 4.18
CA PHE A 83 -0.73 -5.39 4.02
C PHE A 83 -2.14 -4.82 3.79
N LYS A 84 -2.94 -5.50 2.95
CA LYS A 84 -4.33 -5.16 2.71
C LYS A 84 -5.15 -5.24 4.00
N ALA A 85 -4.97 -6.28 4.80
CA ALA A 85 -5.68 -6.43 6.07
C ALA A 85 -5.34 -5.28 7.03
N ALA A 86 -4.04 -4.99 7.22
CA ALA A 86 -3.58 -3.91 8.10
C ALA A 86 -4.06 -2.53 7.63
N ALA A 87 -3.93 -2.23 6.33
CA ALA A 87 -4.38 -0.95 5.76
C ALA A 87 -5.90 -0.74 5.93
N ASN A 88 -6.71 -1.80 5.80
CA ASN A 88 -8.16 -1.66 5.99
C ASN A 88 -8.55 -1.58 7.48
N ALA A 89 -7.76 -2.14 8.39
CA ALA A 89 -8.04 -2.10 9.83
C ALA A 89 -7.93 -0.68 10.43
N VAL A 90 -7.19 0.22 9.78
CA VAL A 90 -6.99 1.61 10.25
C VAL A 90 -7.97 2.62 9.64
N ARG A 91 -8.96 2.16 8.85
CA ARG A 91 -10.00 3.04 8.29
C ARG A 91 -10.82 3.69 9.40
N ARG A 92 -11.11 4.98 9.23
CA ARG A 92 -11.98 5.80 10.09
C ARG A 92 -13.14 6.38 9.29
N SER A 93 -12.87 7.34 8.43
CA SER A 93 -13.87 8.07 7.65
C SER A 93 -14.42 7.22 6.50
N THR A 94 -13.68 6.19 6.08
CA THR A 94 -14.06 5.29 4.99
C THR A 94 -14.40 3.87 5.46
N ALA A 95 -14.47 3.63 6.77
CA ALA A 95 -14.85 2.34 7.32
C ALA A 95 -16.25 1.95 6.83
N ARG A 96 -16.36 0.84 6.09
CA ARG A 96 -17.67 0.26 5.78
C ARG A 96 -18.16 -0.43 7.05
N ALA A 97 -19.43 -0.22 7.41
CA ALA A 97 -20.10 -1.07 8.39
C ALA A 97 -19.94 -2.52 7.95
N ALA A 98 -19.51 -3.39 8.86
CA ALA A 98 -19.46 -4.83 8.60
C ALA A 98 -20.86 -5.27 8.15
N ALA A 99 -20.93 -5.84 6.95
CA ALA A 99 -22.15 -6.45 6.41
C ALA A 99 -22.39 -7.81 7.05
#